data_AF-A0A2E8WT59-F1
#
_entry.id   AF-A0A2E8WT59-F1
#
_cell.length_a   1.000
_cell.length_b   1.000
_cell.length_c   1.000
_cell.angle_alpha   90.00
_cell.angle_beta   90.00
_cell.angle_gamma   90.00
#
_symmetry.space_group_name_H-M   'P 1'
#
loop_
_entity.id
_entity.type
_entity.pdbx_description
1 polymer ?
#
loop_
_entity_poly.entity_id
_entity_poly.type
_entity_poly.pdbx_seq_one_letter_code
_entity_poly.pdbx_strand_id
1 'polypeptide(L)'
;MKILINALIQNRKKILTFSAASIFYTLFLLYVWTLFSETFGDILNLFPKQLQVIAGFGDDLSTAGFLNGEFMHLIGPIIVGAFGITIGSTLIASEEENKTIDQFLALSISRNRYYIEKYFSLVISLIILTTIIGLTLQIGVFIYDINLSLTNIFYAIFGLFMFGLSCGSISFLGGSIFAKNSTAAMIGAGIAILGYVLDSVYKTVNSLEFVKHISLHYYYNNNGLIVNGLDITDLSVLIGIIVFSFSFGIIVFNKRDIKS
;
A
#
# COMPACT_ATOMS: atom_id res chain seq x y z
N MET A 1 -4.11 -22.38 -10.61
CA MET A 1 -4.90 -21.14 -10.75
C MET A 1 -6.31 -21.22 -10.15
N LYS A 2 -6.90 -22.39 -9.87
CA LYS A 2 -8.24 -22.46 -9.24
C LYS A 2 -8.26 -21.81 -7.84
N ILE A 3 -7.17 -21.92 -7.06
CA ILE A 3 -7.08 -21.33 -5.71
C ILE A 3 -7.01 -19.81 -5.80
N LEU A 4 -6.18 -19.31 -6.71
CA LEU A 4 -6.04 -17.88 -6.99
C LEU A 4 -7.38 -17.24 -7.36
N ILE A 5 -8.10 -17.83 -8.33
CA ILE A 5 -9.40 -17.30 -8.78
C ILE A 5 -10.41 -17.32 -7.63
N ASN A 6 -10.47 -18.41 -6.87
CA ASN A 6 -11.36 -18.49 -5.72
C ASN A 6 -11.03 -17.43 -4.66
N ALA A 7 -9.75 -17.18 -4.38
CA ALA A 7 -9.33 -16.14 -3.44
C ALA A 7 -9.73 -14.73 -3.91
N LEU A 8 -9.65 -14.44 -5.21
CA LEU A 8 -10.14 -13.19 -5.79
C LEU A 8 -11.67 -13.08 -5.65
N ILE A 9 -12.42 -14.15 -5.94
CA ILE A 9 -13.88 -14.18 -5.81
C ILE A 9 -14.31 -13.97 -4.36
N GLN A 10 -13.65 -14.62 -3.40
CA GLN A 10 -13.92 -14.45 -1.98
C GLN A 10 -13.68 -13.00 -1.52
N ASN A 11 -12.65 -12.35 -2.03
CA ASN A 11 -12.31 -10.97 -1.68
C ASN A 11 -12.97 -9.91 -2.59
N ARG A 12 -13.80 -10.29 -3.56
CA ARG A 12 -14.38 -9.35 -4.55
C ARG A 12 -15.11 -8.17 -3.93
N LYS A 13 -15.81 -8.38 -2.81
CA LYS A 13 -16.52 -7.30 -2.11
C LYS A 13 -15.54 -6.26 -1.58
N LYS A 14 -14.42 -6.70 -0.99
CA LYS A 14 -13.34 -5.81 -0.53
C LYS A 14 -12.72 -5.05 -1.70
N ILE A 15 -12.44 -5.76 -2.81
CA ILE A 15 -11.90 -5.14 -4.03
C ILE A 15 -12.85 -4.04 -4.52
N LEU A 16 -14.15 -4.32 -4.63
CA LEU A 16 -15.15 -3.36 -5.08
C LEU A 16 -15.29 -2.17 -4.14
N THR A 17 -15.34 -2.40 -2.81
CA THR A 17 -15.51 -1.30 -1.84
C THR A 17 -14.30 -0.38 -1.82
N PHE A 18 -13.08 -0.93 -1.80
CA PHE A 18 -11.86 -0.13 -1.84
C PHE A 18 -11.72 0.59 -3.19
N SER A 19 -12.08 -0.06 -4.29
CA SER A 19 -12.07 0.58 -5.62
C SER A 19 -13.05 1.74 -5.69
N ALA A 20 -14.29 1.56 -5.24
CA ALA A 20 -15.30 2.62 -5.23
C ALA A 20 -14.89 3.80 -4.35
N ALA A 21 -14.36 3.53 -3.14
CA ALA A 21 -13.85 4.56 -2.25
C ALA A 21 -12.64 5.31 -2.87
N SER A 22 -11.74 4.58 -3.52
CA SER A 22 -10.57 5.17 -4.19
C SER A 22 -10.97 6.04 -5.38
N ILE A 23 -11.93 5.57 -6.20
CA ILE A 23 -12.45 6.34 -7.33
C ILE A 23 -13.07 7.65 -6.83
N PHE A 24 -13.97 7.54 -5.84
CA PHE A 24 -14.62 8.70 -5.25
C PHE A 24 -13.60 9.70 -4.68
N TYR A 25 -12.69 9.23 -3.83
CA TYR A 25 -11.71 10.09 -3.19
C TYR A 25 -10.76 10.75 -4.20
N THR A 26 -10.29 10.01 -5.22
CA THR A 26 -9.39 10.55 -6.23
C THR A 26 -10.07 11.63 -7.08
N LEU A 27 -11.30 11.39 -7.54
CA LEU A 27 -12.06 12.42 -8.28
C LEU A 27 -12.40 13.63 -7.41
N PHE A 28 -12.80 13.38 -6.17
CA PHE A 28 -13.05 14.44 -5.20
C PHE A 28 -11.80 15.29 -4.98
N LEU A 29 -10.64 14.68 -4.79
CA LEU A 29 -9.38 15.39 -4.57
C LEU A 29 -8.98 16.24 -5.79
N LEU A 30 -9.13 15.71 -7.01
CA LEU A 30 -8.83 16.46 -8.24
C LEU A 30 -9.83 17.61 -8.47
N TYR A 31 -11.10 17.40 -8.15
CA TYR A 31 -12.09 18.49 -8.16
C TYR A 31 -11.75 19.57 -7.14
N VAL A 32 -11.35 19.17 -5.93
CA VAL A 32 -10.92 20.09 -4.88
C VAL A 32 -9.70 20.89 -5.32
N TRP A 33 -8.74 20.27 -6.01
CA TRP A 33 -7.59 20.96 -6.60
C TRP A 33 -8.00 22.07 -7.57
N THR A 34 -9.02 21.86 -8.43
CA THR A 34 -9.45 22.91 -9.37
C THR A 34 -10.08 24.13 -8.70
N LEU A 35 -10.54 24.00 -7.46
CA LEU A 35 -11.14 25.10 -6.70
C LEU A 35 -10.11 26.06 -6.11
N PHE A 36 -8.87 25.61 -5.87
CA PHE A 36 -7.85 26.43 -5.20
C PHE A 36 -6.45 26.38 -5.80
N SER A 37 -6.24 25.72 -6.96
CA SER A 37 -4.92 25.59 -7.59
C SER A 37 -4.19 26.94 -7.73
N GLU A 38 -4.90 28.02 -8.06
CA GLU A 38 -4.34 29.38 -8.20
C GLU A 38 -3.88 29.98 -6.86
N THR A 39 -4.53 29.64 -5.76
CA THR A 39 -4.24 30.17 -4.41
C THR A 39 -3.49 29.17 -3.53
N PHE A 40 -3.13 28.00 -4.07
CA PHE A 40 -2.52 26.91 -3.31
C PHE A 40 -1.23 27.34 -2.60
N GLY A 41 -0.37 28.10 -3.26
CA GLY A 41 0.85 28.63 -2.64
C GLY A 41 0.57 29.55 -1.45
N ASP A 42 -0.43 30.43 -1.57
CA ASP A 42 -0.84 31.32 -0.47
C ASP A 42 -1.40 30.53 0.70
N ILE A 43 -2.24 29.53 0.43
CA ILE A 43 -2.79 28.61 1.44
C ILE A 43 -1.66 27.85 2.14
N LEU A 44 -0.70 27.31 1.39
CA LEU A 44 0.41 26.54 1.93
C LEU A 44 1.27 27.42 2.87
N ASN A 45 1.49 28.69 2.49
CA ASN A 45 2.22 29.68 3.29
C ASN A 45 1.53 30.07 4.60
N LEU A 46 0.23 29.77 4.78
CA LEU A 46 -0.45 29.94 6.07
C LEU A 46 0.03 28.93 7.12
N PHE A 47 0.59 27.79 6.70
CA PHE A 47 1.10 26.77 7.60
C PHE A 47 2.59 26.98 7.90
N PRO A 48 3.04 26.76 9.15
CA PRO A 48 4.46 26.71 9.47
C PRO A 48 5.21 25.69 8.58
N LYS A 49 6.43 26.04 8.15
CA LYS A 49 7.26 25.18 7.29
C LYS A 49 7.41 23.76 7.82
N GLN A 50 7.49 23.59 9.14
CA GLN A 50 7.58 22.27 9.77
C GLN A 50 6.34 21.41 9.50
N LEU A 51 5.14 21.99 9.52
CA LEU A 51 3.91 21.26 9.21
C LEU A 51 3.82 20.90 7.72
N GLN A 52 4.31 21.78 6.84
CA GLN A 52 4.38 21.49 5.40
C GLN A 52 5.27 20.26 5.14
N VAL A 53 6.46 20.22 5.75
CA VAL A 53 7.40 19.10 5.64
C VAL A 53 6.82 17.79 6.20
N ILE A 54 6.15 17.84 7.37
CA ILE A 54 5.48 16.68 7.97
C ILE A 54 4.31 16.20 7.12
N ALA A 55 3.58 17.10 6.46
CA ALA A 55 2.49 16.75 5.54
C ALA A 55 3.00 16.29 4.16
N GLY A 56 4.32 16.33 3.91
CA GLY A 56 4.91 15.92 2.64
C GLY A 56 4.77 16.95 1.51
N PHE A 57 4.42 18.19 1.84
CA PHE A 57 4.49 19.30 0.90
C PHE A 57 5.93 19.79 0.76
N GLY A 58 6.35 19.97 -0.50
CA GLY A 58 7.61 20.60 -0.86
C GLY A 58 7.38 21.95 -1.52
N ASP A 59 8.40 22.46 -2.21
CA ASP A 59 8.33 23.74 -2.93
C ASP A 59 7.58 23.65 -4.28
N ASP A 60 7.24 22.44 -4.72
CA ASP A 60 6.50 22.21 -5.96
C ASP A 60 5.00 22.51 -5.77
N LEU A 61 4.54 23.62 -6.37
CA LEU A 61 3.14 24.05 -6.35
C LEU A 61 2.32 23.49 -7.53
N SER A 62 2.89 22.57 -8.32
CA SER A 62 2.16 21.89 -9.39
C SER A 62 1.13 20.90 -8.84
N THR A 63 0.29 20.37 -9.73
CA THR A 63 -0.60 19.25 -9.39
C THR A 63 0.16 18.05 -8.82
N ALA A 64 1.36 17.76 -9.33
CA ALA A 64 2.16 16.64 -8.84
C ALA A 64 2.65 16.90 -7.41
N GLY A 65 3.09 18.13 -7.09
CA GLY A 65 3.47 18.53 -5.74
C GLY A 65 2.30 18.50 -4.75
N PHE A 66 1.12 18.97 -5.16
CA PHE A 66 -0.11 18.86 -4.38
C PHE A 66 -0.49 17.41 -4.10
N LEU A 67 -0.53 16.56 -5.14
CA LEU A 67 -0.81 15.14 -5.00
C LEU A 67 0.27 14.43 -4.17
N ASN A 68 1.51 14.92 -4.18
CA ASN A 68 2.56 14.35 -3.33
C ASN A 68 2.22 14.52 -1.84
N GLY A 69 1.87 15.74 -1.43
CA GLY A 69 1.53 16.04 -0.04
C GLY A 69 0.20 15.42 0.39
N GLU A 70 -0.90 15.75 -0.31
CA GLU A 70 -2.24 15.30 0.12
C GLU A 70 -2.46 13.80 -0.06
N PHE A 71 -2.12 13.27 -1.26
CA PHE A 71 -2.46 11.90 -1.60
C PHE A 71 -1.32 10.94 -1.29
N MET A 72 -0.13 11.18 -1.84
CA MET A 72 0.96 10.22 -1.78
C MET A 72 1.54 10.10 -0.38
N HIS A 73 1.52 11.17 0.43
CA HIS A 73 2.14 11.13 1.76
C HIS A 73 1.29 10.38 2.80
N LEU A 74 -0.03 10.52 2.77
CA LEU A 74 -0.92 9.99 3.81
C LEU A 74 -2.08 9.15 3.27
N ILE A 75 -2.96 9.73 2.45
CA ILE A 75 -4.24 9.08 2.13
C ILE A 75 -4.08 7.87 1.20
N GLY A 76 -3.25 7.98 0.16
CA GLY A 76 -2.91 6.88 -0.73
C GLY A 76 -2.31 5.67 0.03
N PRO A 77 -1.26 5.87 0.85
CA PRO A 77 -0.72 4.84 1.74
C PRO A 77 -1.76 4.23 2.68
N ILE A 78 -2.65 5.03 3.26
CA ILE A 78 -3.75 4.51 4.10
C ILE A 78 -4.66 3.59 3.29
N ILE A 79 -5.16 4.04 2.14
CA ILE A 79 -6.10 3.27 1.32
C ILE A 79 -5.45 1.97 0.83
N VAL A 80 -4.29 2.08 0.18
CA VAL A 80 -3.64 0.95 -0.51
C VAL A 80 -2.93 0.04 0.50
N GLY A 81 -2.34 0.60 1.55
CA GLY A 81 -1.79 -0.14 2.67
C GLY A 81 -2.87 -0.91 3.44
N ALA A 82 -3.96 -0.26 3.85
CA ALA A 82 -5.06 -0.94 4.54
C ALA A 82 -5.69 -2.04 3.68
N PHE A 83 -5.82 -1.82 2.37
CA PHE A 83 -6.28 -2.84 1.44
C PHE A 83 -5.33 -4.05 1.39
N GLY A 84 -4.03 -3.80 1.20
CA GLY A 84 -3.00 -4.84 1.20
C GLY A 84 -2.98 -5.63 2.49
N ILE A 85 -3.06 -4.95 3.64
CA ILE A 85 -3.15 -5.55 4.98
C ILE A 85 -4.41 -6.41 5.12
N THR A 86 -5.56 -5.90 4.68
CA THR A 86 -6.85 -6.60 4.79
C THR A 86 -6.88 -7.89 3.97
N ILE A 87 -6.33 -7.86 2.75
CA ILE A 87 -6.23 -9.07 1.93
C ILE A 87 -5.15 -9.99 2.49
N GLY A 88 -3.93 -9.49 2.70
CA GLY A 88 -2.78 -10.27 3.16
C GLY A 88 -3.05 -11.00 4.47
N SER A 89 -3.65 -10.33 5.45
CA SER A 89 -3.98 -10.93 6.76
C SER A 89 -5.01 -12.06 6.67
N THR A 90 -5.90 -12.07 5.66
CA THR A 90 -7.02 -13.02 5.59
C THR A 90 -6.73 -14.25 4.74
N LEU A 91 -5.82 -14.17 3.78
CA LEU A 91 -5.65 -15.21 2.77
C LEU A 91 -5.28 -16.60 3.30
N ILE A 92 -4.46 -16.66 4.36
CA ILE A 92 -4.07 -17.91 5.04
C ILE A 92 -4.80 -18.04 6.38
N ALA A 93 -4.71 -17.01 7.23
CA ALA A 93 -5.19 -17.11 8.60
C ALA A 93 -6.71 -17.33 8.69
N SER A 94 -7.52 -16.87 7.73
CA SER A 94 -8.97 -17.07 7.80
C SER A 94 -9.39 -18.51 7.60
N GLU A 95 -8.65 -19.29 6.81
CA GLU A 95 -9.03 -20.69 6.57
C GLU A 95 -8.59 -21.59 7.72
N GLU A 96 -7.49 -21.25 8.40
CA GLU A 96 -7.08 -21.92 9.64
C GLU A 96 -7.99 -21.54 10.82
N GLU A 97 -8.31 -20.24 10.98
CA GLU A 97 -9.17 -19.76 12.07
C GLU A 97 -10.60 -20.31 11.97
N ASN A 98 -11.12 -20.49 10.74
CA ASN A 98 -12.44 -21.06 10.48
C ASN A 98 -12.45 -22.60 10.34
N LYS A 99 -11.31 -23.29 10.54
CA LYS A 99 -11.18 -24.76 10.41
C LYS A 99 -11.60 -25.31 9.04
N THR A 100 -11.43 -24.51 7.98
CA THR A 100 -11.81 -24.90 6.61
C THR A 100 -10.63 -25.39 5.79
N ILE A 101 -9.40 -25.33 6.33
CA ILE A 101 -8.19 -25.74 5.62
C ILE A 101 -8.17 -27.24 5.28
N ASP A 102 -8.82 -28.08 6.08
CA ASP A 102 -8.93 -29.54 5.83
C ASP A 102 -9.69 -29.87 4.55
N GLN A 103 -10.67 -29.04 4.18
CA GLN A 103 -11.43 -29.19 2.94
C GLN A 103 -10.51 -29.04 1.72
N PHE A 104 -9.45 -28.23 1.83
CA PHE A 104 -8.45 -28.06 0.79
C PHE A 104 -7.36 -29.13 0.83
N LEU A 105 -6.98 -29.61 2.02
CA LEU A 105 -6.05 -30.74 2.15
C LEU A 105 -6.63 -32.03 1.57
N ALA A 106 -7.95 -32.21 1.65
CA ALA A 106 -8.67 -33.31 0.99
C ALA A 106 -8.53 -33.32 -0.55
N LEU A 107 -8.22 -32.18 -1.16
CA LEU A 107 -8.06 -32.05 -2.62
C LEU A 107 -6.65 -32.45 -3.13
N SER A 108 -5.79 -33.05 -2.29
CA SER A 108 -4.42 -33.46 -2.65
C SER A 108 -3.55 -32.33 -3.24
N ILE A 109 -3.78 -31.09 -2.78
CA ILE A 109 -3.05 -29.91 -3.22
C ILE A 109 -1.76 -29.77 -2.39
N SER A 110 -0.63 -29.49 -3.04
CA SER A 110 0.63 -29.22 -2.32
C SER A 110 0.59 -27.89 -1.58
N ARG A 111 1.16 -27.86 -0.36
CA ARG A 111 1.24 -26.65 0.48
C ARG A 111 1.90 -25.47 -0.23
N ASN A 112 2.99 -25.73 -0.97
CA ASN A 112 3.67 -24.72 -1.79
C ASN A 112 2.74 -24.09 -2.82
N ARG A 113 2.00 -24.90 -3.58
CA ARG A 113 1.08 -24.40 -4.60
C ARG A 113 -0.02 -23.55 -3.97
N TYR A 114 -0.58 -24.01 -2.84
CA TYR A 114 -1.59 -23.26 -2.11
C TYR A 114 -1.06 -21.88 -1.66
N TYR A 115 0.10 -21.85 -1.00
CA TYR A 115 0.72 -20.61 -0.52
C TYR A 115 1.02 -19.63 -1.68
N ILE A 116 1.64 -20.13 -2.75
CA ILE A 116 2.00 -19.33 -3.93
C ILE A 116 0.75 -18.75 -4.58
N GLU A 117 -0.27 -19.57 -4.88
CA GLU A 117 -1.50 -19.10 -5.53
C GLU A 117 -2.25 -18.07 -4.66
N LYS A 118 -2.24 -18.23 -3.33
CA LYS A 118 -2.79 -17.24 -2.39
C LYS A 118 -2.01 -15.94 -2.41
N TYR A 119 -0.68 -15.99 -2.35
CA TYR A 119 0.14 -14.78 -2.43
C TYR A 119 -0.06 -14.02 -3.76
N PHE A 120 -0.12 -14.74 -4.88
CA PHE A 120 -0.41 -14.10 -6.17
C PHE A 120 -1.81 -13.47 -6.23
N SER A 121 -2.78 -13.97 -5.48
CA SER A 121 -4.08 -13.30 -5.36
C SER A 121 -3.99 -11.94 -4.65
N LEU A 122 -3.09 -11.78 -3.66
CA LEU A 122 -2.77 -10.48 -3.05
C LEU A 122 -2.14 -9.54 -4.08
N VAL A 123 -1.12 -10.01 -4.81
CA VAL A 123 -0.43 -9.24 -5.85
C VAL A 123 -1.42 -8.73 -6.90
N ILE A 124 -2.26 -9.62 -7.44
CA ILE A 124 -3.25 -9.26 -8.46
C ILE A 124 -4.31 -8.30 -7.90
N SER A 125 -4.77 -8.51 -6.66
CA SER A 125 -5.74 -7.59 -6.04
C SER A 125 -5.17 -6.18 -5.92
N LEU A 126 -3.90 -6.05 -5.52
CA LEU A 126 -3.22 -4.76 -5.43
C LEU A 126 -3.01 -4.13 -6.80
N ILE A 127 -2.62 -4.90 -7.82
CA ILE A 127 -2.53 -4.42 -9.21
C ILE A 127 -3.87 -3.86 -9.67
N ILE A 128 -4.97 -4.57 -9.39
CA ILE A 128 -6.32 -4.10 -9.75
C ILE A 128 -6.61 -2.76 -9.09
N LEU A 129 -6.41 -2.65 -7.77
CA LEU A 129 -6.71 -1.43 -7.03
C LEU A 129 -5.86 -0.24 -7.51
N THR A 130 -4.54 -0.40 -7.64
CA THR A 130 -3.66 0.69 -8.05
C THR A 130 -3.84 1.07 -9.50
N THR A 131 -4.18 0.12 -10.37
CA THR A 131 -4.57 0.42 -11.76
C THR A 131 -5.85 1.24 -11.80
N ILE A 132 -6.85 0.91 -10.96
CA ILE A 132 -8.09 1.69 -10.86
C ILE A 132 -7.79 3.12 -10.40
N ILE A 133 -6.91 3.30 -9.41
CA ILE A 133 -6.46 4.65 -8.98
C ILE A 133 -5.80 5.39 -10.15
N GLY A 134 -4.87 4.77 -10.87
CA GLY A 134 -4.20 5.38 -12.02
C GLY A 134 -5.14 5.76 -13.17
N LEU A 135 -6.08 4.87 -13.51
CA LEU A 135 -7.11 5.16 -14.50
C LEU A 135 -8.01 6.31 -14.04
N THR A 136 -8.34 6.37 -12.75
CA THR A 136 -9.14 7.46 -12.19
C THR A 136 -8.39 8.79 -12.25
N LEU A 137 -7.09 8.81 -11.92
CA LEU A 137 -6.24 9.99 -12.09
C LEU A 137 -6.22 10.44 -13.55
N GLN A 138 -6.02 9.52 -14.50
CA GLN A 138 -6.00 9.83 -15.92
C GLN A 138 -7.34 10.39 -16.41
N ILE A 139 -8.45 9.79 -15.98
CA ILE A 139 -9.80 10.28 -16.30
C ILE A 139 -10.02 11.68 -15.71
N GLY A 140 -9.62 11.90 -14.45
CA GLY A 140 -9.73 13.19 -13.79
C GLY A 140 -8.92 14.29 -14.48
N VAL A 141 -7.72 13.97 -14.96
CA VAL A 141 -6.89 14.88 -15.79
C VAL A 141 -7.68 15.38 -17.00
N PHE A 142 -8.38 14.50 -17.72
CA PHE A 142 -9.20 14.88 -18.87
C PHE A 142 -10.48 15.63 -18.50
N ILE A 143 -11.16 15.23 -17.42
CA ILE A 143 -12.43 15.84 -17.00
C ILE A 143 -12.21 17.28 -16.50
N TYR A 144 -11.13 17.50 -15.77
CA TYR A 144 -10.86 18.75 -15.07
C TYR A 144 -9.81 19.64 -15.73
N ASP A 145 -9.26 19.22 -16.88
CA ASP A 145 -8.21 19.93 -17.63
C ASP A 145 -6.98 20.26 -16.76
N ILE A 146 -6.51 19.26 -16.01
CA ILE A 146 -5.40 19.41 -15.05
C ILE A 146 -4.08 18.97 -15.69
N ASN A 147 -3.02 19.76 -15.48
CA ASN A 147 -1.68 19.40 -15.96
C ASN A 147 -1.01 18.36 -15.04
N LEU A 148 -1.12 17.07 -15.41
CA LEU A 148 -0.41 15.97 -14.76
C LEU A 148 0.05 14.97 -15.83
N SER A 149 1.35 14.67 -15.88
CA SER A 149 1.87 13.77 -16.92
C SER A 149 1.55 12.31 -16.63
N LEU A 150 1.48 11.49 -17.69
CA LEU A 150 1.38 10.02 -17.58
C LEU A 150 2.52 9.43 -16.75
N THR A 151 3.71 10.03 -16.79
CA THR A 151 4.87 9.61 -16.00
C THR A 151 4.62 9.81 -14.50
N ASN A 152 4.04 10.94 -14.10
CA ASN A 152 3.67 11.18 -12.69
C ASN A 152 2.63 10.14 -12.22
N ILE A 153 1.62 9.86 -13.05
CA ILE A 153 0.60 8.85 -12.73
C ILE A 153 1.23 7.46 -12.59
N PHE A 154 2.15 7.10 -13.49
CA PHE A 154 2.87 5.83 -13.42
C PHE A 154 3.67 5.70 -12.11
N TYR A 155 4.41 6.74 -11.73
CA TYR A 155 5.12 6.75 -10.46
C TYR A 155 4.15 6.60 -9.29
N ALA A 156 3.05 7.36 -9.26
CA ALA A 156 2.04 7.26 -8.20
C ALA A 156 1.52 5.83 -8.02
N ILE A 157 1.05 5.19 -9.10
CA ILE A 157 0.50 3.83 -9.00
C ILE A 157 1.54 2.79 -8.64
N PHE A 158 2.77 2.94 -9.13
CA PHE A 158 3.85 1.99 -8.86
C PHE A 158 4.33 2.09 -7.41
N GLY A 159 4.52 3.31 -6.91
CA GLY A 159 4.87 3.55 -5.51
C GLY A 159 3.80 3.01 -4.57
N LEU A 160 2.53 3.33 -4.81
CA LEU A 160 1.41 2.84 -4.01
C LEU A 160 1.30 1.30 -4.06
N PHE A 161 1.55 0.71 -5.22
CA PHE A 161 1.58 -0.74 -5.37
C PHE A 161 2.69 -1.37 -4.52
N MET A 162 3.91 -0.84 -4.57
CA MET A 162 5.04 -1.35 -3.77
C MET A 162 4.80 -1.18 -2.27
N PHE A 163 4.25 -0.04 -1.85
CA PHE A 163 3.90 0.20 -0.45
C PHE A 163 2.80 -0.75 0.04
N GLY A 164 1.71 -0.88 -0.71
CA GLY A 164 0.61 -1.79 -0.39
C GLY A 164 1.03 -3.25 -0.38
N LEU A 165 1.89 -3.65 -1.33
CA LEU A 165 2.44 -5.00 -1.39
C LEU A 165 3.37 -5.26 -0.21
N SER A 166 4.21 -4.30 0.18
CA SER A 166 5.06 -4.43 1.38
C SER A 166 4.21 -4.67 2.63
N CYS A 167 3.21 -3.81 2.88
CA CYS A 167 2.29 -3.95 4.02
C CYS A 167 1.49 -5.26 3.98
N GLY A 168 1.00 -5.62 2.79
CA GLY A 168 0.25 -6.85 2.56
C GLY A 168 1.09 -8.11 2.75
N SER A 169 2.33 -8.13 2.27
CA SER A 169 3.25 -9.25 2.41
C SER A 169 3.68 -9.47 3.86
N ILE A 170 3.90 -8.39 4.61
CA ILE A 170 4.15 -8.47 6.05
C ILE A 170 2.94 -9.05 6.79
N SER A 171 1.73 -8.60 6.44
CA SER A 171 0.49 -9.14 7.02
C SER A 171 0.30 -10.62 6.67
N PHE A 172 0.58 -10.99 5.41
CA PHE A 172 0.51 -12.37 4.94
C PHE A 172 1.52 -13.29 5.65
N LEU A 173 2.74 -12.79 5.90
CA LEU A 173 3.71 -13.47 6.74
C LEU A 173 3.18 -13.64 8.17
N GLY A 174 2.62 -12.59 8.76
CA GLY A 174 1.98 -12.66 10.08
C GLY A 174 0.88 -13.73 10.14
N GLY A 175 0.05 -13.82 9.11
CA GLY A 175 -0.96 -14.88 8.97
C GLY A 175 -0.34 -16.27 8.91
N SER A 176 0.77 -16.41 8.20
CA SER A 176 1.53 -17.66 8.07
C SER A 176 2.22 -18.10 9.36
N ILE A 177 2.58 -17.17 10.25
CA ILE A 177 3.22 -17.46 11.54
C ILE A 177 2.18 -17.75 12.62
N PHE A 178 1.12 -16.92 12.72
CA PHE A 178 0.23 -16.91 13.87
C PHE A 178 -1.12 -17.59 13.64
N ALA A 179 -1.51 -17.83 12.37
CA ALA A 179 -2.82 -18.39 12.01
C ALA A 179 -4.01 -17.63 12.61
N LYS A 180 -3.86 -16.31 12.81
CA LYS A 180 -4.91 -15.43 13.33
C LYS A 180 -5.00 -14.17 12.49
N ASN A 181 -6.19 -13.89 11.95
CA ASN A 181 -6.39 -12.75 11.09
C ASN A 181 -6.09 -11.42 11.80
N SER A 182 -6.56 -11.30 13.04
CA SER A 182 -6.40 -10.08 13.86
C SER A 182 -4.93 -9.78 14.15
N THR A 183 -4.14 -10.79 14.53
CA THR A 183 -2.70 -10.64 14.77
C THR A 183 -1.95 -10.29 13.50
N ALA A 184 -2.28 -10.95 12.38
CA ALA A 184 -1.69 -10.67 11.08
C ALA A 184 -1.93 -9.23 10.61
N ALA A 185 -3.18 -8.75 10.74
CA ALA A 185 -3.55 -7.39 10.41
C ALA A 185 -2.86 -6.36 11.33
N MET A 186 -2.77 -6.65 12.64
CA MET A 186 -2.11 -5.80 13.62
C MET A 186 -0.62 -5.60 13.30
N ILE A 187 0.08 -6.64 12.86
CA ILE A 187 1.52 -6.54 12.51
C ILE A 187 1.71 -5.60 11.30
N GLY A 188 0.94 -5.80 10.22
CA GLY A 188 1.03 -4.96 9.04
C GLY A 188 0.62 -3.51 9.31
N ALA A 189 -0.49 -3.31 10.02
CA ALA A 189 -0.95 -1.97 10.41
C ALA A 189 0.03 -1.28 11.35
N GLY A 190 0.59 -2.00 12.31
CA GLY A 190 1.61 -1.49 13.22
C GLY A 190 2.82 -0.97 12.49
N ILE A 191 3.35 -1.72 11.51
CA ILE A 191 4.51 -1.29 10.71
C ILE A 191 4.17 -0.08 9.82
N ALA A 192 2.98 -0.05 9.22
CA ALA A 192 2.55 1.10 8.42
C ALA A 192 2.44 2.37 9.28
N ILE A 193 1.72 2.29 10.41
CA ILE A 193 1.50 3.43 11.33
C ILE A 193 2.81 3.89 11.95
N LEU A 194 3.62 2.97 12.48
CA LEU A 194 4.94 3.30 13.03
C LEU A 194 5.84 3.90 11.95
N GLY A 195 5.80 3.37 10.73
CA GLY A 195 6.55 3.93 9.61
C GLY A 195 6.19 5.38 9.35
N TYR A 196 4.90 5.72 9.35
CA TYR A 196 4.45 7.10 9.16
C TYR A 196 4.93 8.01 10.30
N VAL A 197 4.74 7.59 11.56
CA VAL A 197 5.19 8.35 12.72
C VAL A 197 6.71 8.59 12.70
N LEU A 198 7.48 7.54 12.41
CA LEU A 198 8.94 7.65 12.32
C LEU A 198 9.36 8.57 11.18
N ASP A 199 8.63 8.59 10.06
CA ASP A 199 8.89 9.51 8.95
C ASP A 199 8.70 10.97 9.35
N SER A 200 7.60 11.28 10.04
CA SER A 200 7.35 12.62 10.58
C SER A 200 8.39 13.03 11.63
N VAL A 201 8.83 12.08 12.47
CA VAL A 201 9.80 12.35 13.55
C VAL A 201 11.18 12.71 13.00
N TYR A 202 11.75 11.93 12.08
CA TYR A 202 13.11 12.23 11.60
C TYR A 202 13.18 13.53 10.80
N LYS A 203 12.10 13.89 10.09
CA LYS A 203 11.98 15.16 9.37
C LYS A 203 11.96 16.39 10.30
N THR A 204 11.59 16.19 11.56
CA THR A 204 11.45 17.27 12.55
C THR A 204 12.62 17.34 13.53
N VAL A 205 13.22 16.18 13.84
CA VAL A 205 14.24 16.04 14.89
C VAL A 205 15.53 15.46 14.30
N ASN A 206 16.50 16.33 13.98
CA ASN A 206 17.77 15.94 13.38
C ASN A 206 18.55 14.88 14.19
N SER A 207 18.46 14.89 15.53
CA SER A 207 19.15 13.90 16.37
C SER A 207 18.60 12.48 16.24
N LEU A 208 17.44 12.31 15.60
CA LEU A 208 16.78 11.04 15.37
C LEU A 208 16.87 10.60 13.90
N GLU A 209 17.78 11.14 13.10
CA GLU A 209 17.91 10.79 11.68
C GLU A 209 18.04 9.28 11.43
N PHE A 210 18.65 8.54 12.36
CA PHE A 210 18.81 7.08 12.26
C PHE A 210 17.48 6.31 12.17
N VAL A 211 16.36 6.87 12.66
CA VAL A 211 15.05 6.18 12.61
C VAL A 211 14.48 6.11 11.20
N LYS A 212 14.99 6.90 10.25
CA LYS A 212 14.55 6.88 8.85
C LYS A 212 14.66 5.48 8.23
N HIS A 213 15.70 4.73 8.61
CA HIS A 213 15.95 3.37 8.10
C HIS A 213 14.97 2.31 8.62
N ILE A 214 14.15 2.65 9.61
CA ILE A 214 13.09 1.78 10.14
C ILE A 214 11.74 2.13 9.49
N SER A 215 11.60 3.37 9.00
CA SER A 215 10.35 3.83 8.41
C SER A 215 10.11 3.20 7.04
N LEU A 216 9.00 2.47 6.91
CA LEU A 216 8.53 2.01 5.61
C LEU A 216 8.14 3.17 4.69
N HIS A 217 7.69 4.30 5.26
CA HIS A 217 7.28 5.49 4.48
C HIS A 217 8.48 6.21 3.87
N TYR A 218 9.64 6.20 4.56
CA TYR A 218 10.90 6.71 4.02
C TYR A 218 11.23 6.03 2.68
N TYR A 219 11.26 4.69 2.65
CA TYR A 219 11.57 3.94 1.43
C TYR A 219 10.49 4.01 0.34
N TYR A 220 9.31 4.55 0.65
CA TYR A 220 8.22 4.67 -0.30
C TYR A 220 8.15 6.05 -0.96
N ASN A 221 8.34 7.14 -0.21
CA ASN A 221 8.11 8.49 -0.73
C ASN A 221 9.05 9.57 -0.17
N ASN A 222 10.25 9.21 0.33
CA ASN A 222 11.20 10.20 0.86
C ASN A 222 11.59 11.27 -0.18
N ASN A 223 11.75 10.88 -1.44
CA ASN A 223 12.13 11.80 -2.51
C ASN A 223 10.94 12.51 -3.18
N GLY A 224 9.70 12.35 -2.70
CA GLY A 224 8.53 12.85 -3.43
C GLY A 224 8.36 12.13 -4.77
N LEU A 225 8.16 10.82 -4.71
CA LEU A 225 8.19 9.85 -5.80
C LEU A 225 7.34 10.24 -7.01
N ILE A 226 6.16 10.85 -6.79
CA ILE A 226 5.29 11.28 -7.89
C ILE A 226 5.91 12.40 -8.73
N VAL A 227 6.75 13.25 -8.12
CA VAL A 227 7.45 14.38 -8.78
C VAL A 227 8.79 13.91 -9.32
N ASN A 228 9.59 13.25 -8.49
CA ASN A 228 11.02 13.00 -8.75
C ASN A 228 11.32 11.60 -9.29
N GLY A 229 10.33 10.72 -9.33
CA GLY A 229 10.47 9.35 -9.84
C GLY A 229 11.02 8.35 -8.82
N LEU A 230 11.39 7.17 -9.32
CA LEU A 230 11.77 6.04 -8.50
C LEU A 230 13.23 6.17 -8.04
N ASP A 231 13.45 6.09 -6.73
CA ASP A 231 14.78 5.84 -6.17
C ASP A 231 15.05 4.32 -6.16
N ILE A 232 16.12 3.91 -6.85
CA ILE A 232 16.47 2.49 -7.02
C ILE A 232 16.86 1.86 -5.67
N THR A 233 17.52 2.63 -4.81
CA THR A 233 17.97 2.17 -3.49
C THR A 233 16.76 1.88 -2.62
N ASP A 234 15.83 2.83 -2.53
CA ASP A 234 14.64 2.69 -1.70
C ASP A 234 13.72 1.58 -2.23
N LEU A 235 13.57 1.50 -3.56
CA LEU A 235 12.84 0.41 -4.22
C LEU A 235 13.45 -0.97 -3.90
N SER A 236 14.79 -1.08 -3.90
CA SER A 236 15.47 -2.34 -3.59
C SER A 236 15.16 -2.83 -2.17
N VAL A 237 15.01 -1.90 -1.22
CA VAL A 237 14.63 -2.23 0.17
C VAL A 237 13.20 -2.73 0.24
N LEU A 238 12.25 -2.05 -0.42
CA LEU A 238 10.86 -2.52 -0.49
C LEU A 238 10.75 -3.92 -1.11
N ILE A 239 11.45 -4.15 -2.23
CA ILE A 239 11.52 -5.49 -2.86
C ILE A 239 12.12 -6.51 -1.88
N GLY A 240 13.17 -6.14 -1.15
CA GLY A 240 13.77 -6.97 -0.11
C GLY A 240 12.77 -7.40 0.95
N ILE A 241 11.97 -6.46 1.46
CA ILE A 241 10.90 -6.73 2.46
C ILE A 241 9.85 -7.69 1.89
N ILE A 242 9.43 -7.48 0.65
CA ILE A 242 8.43 -8.31 -0.05
C ILE A 242 8.96 -9.74 -0.23
N VAL A 243 10.18 -9.89 -0.76
CA VAL A 243 10.82 -11.18 -1.01
C VAL A 243 11.11 -11.92 0.30
N PHE A 244 11.59 -11.22 1.32
CA PHE A 244 11.80 -11.77 2.65
C PHE A 244 10.49 -12.29 3.24
N SER A 245 9.44 -11.47 3.23
CA SER A 245 8.13 -11.84 3.79
C SER A 245 7.53 -13.05 3.08
N PHE A 246 7.60 -13.08 1.75
CA PHE A 246 7.16 -14.21 0.95
C PHE A 246 7.96 -15.49 1.26
N SER A 247 9.29 -15.41 1.24
CA SER A 247 10.19 -16.57 1.35
C SER A 247 10.23 -17.12 2.76
N PHE A 248 10.24 -16.27 3.78
CA PHE A 248 10.16 -16.70 5.16
C PHE A 248 8.77 -17.28 5.47
N GLY A 249 7.70 -16.66 4.95
CA GLY A 249 6.34 -17.14 5.18
C GLY A 249 6.09 -18.53 4.59
N ILE A 250 6.62 -18.84 3.40
CA ILE A 250 6.46 -20.19 2.81
C ILE A 250 7.21 -21.25 3.61
N ILE A 251 8.40 -20.92 4.14
CA ILE A 251 9.19 -21.82 4.99
C ILE A 251 8.42 -22.11 6.29
N VAL A 252 7.88 -21.07 6.92
CA VAL A 252 7.09 -21.21 8.16
C VAL A 252 5.83 -22.01 7.89
N PHE A 253 5.06 -21.68 6.85
CA PHE A 253 3.82 -22.37 6.50
C PHE A 253 4.03 -23.87 6.25
N ASN A 254 5.14 -24.23 5.61
CA ASN A 254 5.46 -25.64 5.34
C ASN A 254 5.86 -26.41 6.61
N LYS A 255 6.60 -25.77 7.52
CA LYS A 255 7.11 -26.41 8.74
C LYS A 255 6.07 -26.46 9.87
N ARG A 256 5.07 -25.59 9.85
CA ARG A 256 4.02 -25.57 10.88
C ARG A 256 3.09 -26.77 10.73
N ASP A 257 2.72 -27.34 11.87
CA ASP A 257 1.59 -28.24 11.97
C ASP A 257 0.31 -27.43 11.80
N ILE A 258 -0.32 -27.59 10.64
CA ILE A 258 -1.61 -26.99 10.33
C ILE A 258 -2.64 -27.68 11.21
N LYS A 259 -3.19 -26.95 12.17
CA LYS A 259 -4.22 -27.47 13.07
C LYS A 259 -5.60 -27.29 12.42
N SER A 260 -6.27 -28.42 12.26
CA SER A 260 -7.69 -28.59 11.97
C SER A 260 -8.57 -28.01 13.07
#